data_AF-A0A2D4I362-F1
#
_entry.id   AF-A0A2D4I362-F1
#
_cell.length_a   1.000
_cell.length_b   1.000
_cell.length_c   1.000
_cell.angle_alpha   90.00
_cell.angle_beta   90.00
_cell.angle_gamma   90.00
#
_symmetry.space_group_name_H-M   'P 1'
#
loop_
_entity.id
_entity.type
_entity.pdbx_description
1 polymer ?
#
loop_
_entity_poly.entity_id
_entity_poly.type
_entity_poly.pdbx_seq_one_letter_code
_entity_poly.pdbx_strand_id
1 'polypeptide(L)'
;MYESSLIDILQLEAQLKNKKAREQEARDSLLGQLRQMVNSFQSTTDQMASTITASVHSEIQHQLHVIVGNMQESILAQVQRVIKGEVSTAMKEQQAAVTSSIMQAMRSAAGTPIPATHLDFQSQQAHMLQLLQQGHLNQAFQQALTAADLNLVLYVCETVDPQQVFGQDPCPLSQPVLLSLIQQLSSDLGSRTELKLNYLEEAVMHLDHSDPITRDHMGSVMNQV
;
A
#
# COMPACT_ATOMS: atom_id res chain seq x y z
N MET A 1 106.36 28.39 -1.56
CA MET A 1 105.14 29.06 -1.06
C MET A 1 103.94 28.82 -1.97
N TYR A 2 104.02 29.07 -3.29
CA TYR A 2 102.89 28.87 -4.21
C TYR A 2 102.40 27.41 -4.34
N GLU A 3 103.30 26.42 -4.39
CA GLU A 3 102.91 24.99 -4.49
C GLU A 3 102.15 24.49 -3.25
N SER A 4 102.57 24.91 -2.04
CA SER A 4 101.88 24.54 -0.80
C SER A 4 100.45 25.10 -0.78
N SER A 5 100.28 26.35 -1.20
CA SER A 5 98.94 26.97 -1.27
C SER A 5 98.03 26.32 -2.32
N LEU A 6 98.60 25.79 -3.41
CA LEU A 6 97.83 25.08 -4.44
C LEU A 6 97.33 23.72 -3.93
N ILE A 7 98.17 23.01 -3.18
CA ILE A 7 97.82 21.73 -2.54
C ILE A 7 96.71 21.91 -1.51
N ASP A 8 96.79 22.97 -0.69
CA ASP A 8 95.77 23.28 0.31
C ASP A 8 94.41 23.58 -0.34
N ILE A 9 94.40 24.34 -1.45
CA ILE A 9 93.18 24.64 -2.22
C ILE A 9 92.56 23.35 -2.79
N LEU A 10 93.35 22.48 -3.42
CA LEU A 10 92.87 21.20 -3.98
C LEU A 10 92.31 20.27 -2.88
N GLN A 11 92.93 20.23 -1.71
CA GLN A 11 92.40 19.49 -0.56
C GLN A 11 91.06 20.07 -0.07
N LEU A 12 90.94 21.40 -0.01
CA LEU A 12 89.68 22.06 0.39
C LEU A 12 88.55 21.76 -0.59
N GLU A 13 88.82 21.82 -1.89
CA GLU A 13 87.87 21.46 -2.95
C GLU A 13 87.43 19.99 -2.84
N ALA A 14 88.37 19.08 -2.59
CA ALA A 14 88.07 17.66 -2.37
C ALA A 14 87.21 17.44 -1.12
N GLN A 15 87.48 18.15 -0.02
CA GLN A 15 86.67 18.09 1.19
C GLN A 15 85.26 18.65 0.98
N LEU A 16 85.11 19.77 0.29
CA LEU A 16 83.80 20.34 -0.06
C LEU A 16 82.99 19.39 -0.95
N LYS A 17 83.62 18.75 -1.94
CA LYS A 17 82.98 17.76 -2.81
C LYS A 17 82.53 16.53 -2.02
N ASN A 18 83.37 16.02 -1.12
CA ASN A 18 83.02 14.89 -0.24
C ASN A 18 81.90 15.23 0.75
N LYS A 19 81.92 16.44 1.35
CA LYS A 19 80.85 16.90 2.25
C LYS A 19 79.52 17.02 1.50
N LYS A 20 79.53 17.61 0.30
CA LYS A 20 78.35 17.72 -0.56
C LYS A 20 77.81 16.35 -0.98
N ALA A 21 78.69 15.39 -1.30
CA ALA A 21 78.28 14.02 -1.62
C ALA A 21 77.61 13.33 -0.42
N ARG A 22 78.19 13.43 0.78
CA ARG A 22 77.59 12.88 2.01
C ARG A 22 76.25 13.50 2.37
N GLU A 23 76.12 14.83 2.23
CA GLU A 23 74.83 15.50 2.45
C GLU A 23 73.79 15.07 1.42
N GLN A 24 74.18 14.85 0.17
CA GLN A 24 73.30 14.35 -0.89
C GLN A 24 72.85 12.90 -0.60
N GLU A 25 73.77 12.01 -0.24
CA GLU A 25 73.46 10.63 0.13
C GLU A 25 72.53 10.55 1.36
N ALA A 26 72.77 11.39 2.37
CA ALA A 26 71.89 11.47 3.55
C ALA A 26 70.48 11.95 3.17
N ARG A 27 70.37 12.94 2.27
CA ARG A 27 69.08 13.41 1.74
C ARG A 27 68.37 12.34 0.93
N ASP A 28 69.07 11.64 0.06
CA ASP A 28 68.51 10.58 -0.78
C ASP A 28 68.03 9.39 0.08
N SER A 29 68.77 9.05 1.14
CA SER A 29 68.37 8.06 2.15
C SER A 29 67.09 8.48 2.89
N LEU A 30 67.02 9.74 3.35
CA LEU A 30 65.83 10.28 4.02
C LEU A 30 64.60 10.30 3.09
N LEU A 31 64.78 10.71 1.83
CA LEU A 31 63.71 10.66 0.82
C LEU A 31 63.26 9.23 0.55
N GLY A 32 64.18 8.27 0.54
CA GLY A 32 63.88 6.84 0.45
C GLY A 32 63.02 6.35 1.61
N GLN A 33 63.40 6.69 2.85
CA GLN A 33 62.64 6.33 4.04
C GLN A 33 61.24 6.97 4.06
N LEU A 34 61.13 8.25 3.67
CA LEU A 34 59.84 8.95 3.60
C LEU A 34 58.92 8.30 2.56
N ARG A 35 59.46 7.94 1.38
CA ARG A 35 58.69 7.20 0.35
C ARG A 35 58.23 5.84 0.86
N GLN A 36 59.09 5.11 1.58
CA GLN A 36 58.72 3.84 2.17
C GLN A 36 57.59 3.99 3.19
N MET A 37 57.67 5.00 4.07
CA MET A 37 56.62 5.29 5.05
C MET A 37 55.29 5.64 4.39
N VAL A 38 55.31 6.47 3.34
CA VAL A 38 54.10 6.81 2.56
C VAL A 38 53.51 5.55 1.92
N ASN A 39 54.32 4.70 1.31
CA ASN A 39 53.85 3.45 0.71
C ASN A 39 53.24 2.50 1.75
N SER A 40 53.87 2.38 2.92
CA SER A 40 53.32 1.60 4.04
C SER A 40 51.99 2.18 4.52
N PHE A 41 51.90 3.50 4.68
CA PHE A 41 50.66 4.17 5.10
C PHE A 41 49.54 3.99 4.08
N GLN A 42 49.84 4.13 2.79
CA GLN A 42 48.90 3.88 1.70
C GLN A 42 48.37 2.44 1.76
N SER A 43 49.26 1.45 1.88
CA SER A 43 48.88 0.03 1.98
C SER A 43 48.04 -0.26 3.21
N THR A 44 48.38 0.31 4.37
CA THR A 44 47.57 0.14 5.60
C THR A 44 46.21 0.81 5.46
N THR A 45 46.14 1.96 4.80
CA THR A 45 44.87 2.67 4.54
C THR A 45 43.97 1.87 3.62
N ASP A 46 44.51 1.31 2.52
CA ASP A 46 43.75 0.47 1.59
C ASP A 46 43.25 -0.81 2.26
N GLN A 47 44.10 -1.43 3.11
CA GLN A 47 43.72 -2.60 3.89
C GLN A 47 42.59 -2.27 4.87
N MET A 48 42.70 -1.16 5.60
CA MET A 48 41.67 -0.72 6.53
C MET A 48 40.34 -0.42 5.82
N ALA A 49 40.38 0.27 4.67
CA ALA A 49 39.20 0.53 3.85
C ALA A 49 38.51 -0.77 3.41
N SER A 50 39.30 -1.76 2.97
CA SER A 50 38.80 -3.08 2.60
C SER A 50 38.18 -3.82 3.79
N THR A 51 38.85 -3.84 4.95
CA THR A 51 38.33 -4.47 6.16
C THR A 51 37.03 -3.81 6.64
N ILE A 52 36.97 -2.48 6.68
CA ILE A 52 35.75 -1.75 7.07
C ILE A 52 34.61 -2.09 6.11
N THR A 53 34.86 -2.08 4.81
CA THR A 53 33.84 -2.39 3.80
C THR A 53 33.31 -3.82 3.97
N ALA A 54 34.20 -4.79 4.18
CA ALA A 54 33.81 -6.18 4.41
C ALA A 54 33.01 -6.34 5.72
N SER A 55 33.43 -5.69 6.80
CA SER A 55 32.71 -5.71 8.09
C SER A 55 31.33 -5.08 7.99
N VAL A 56 31.21 -3.91 7.35
CA VAL A 56 29.92 -3.24 7.13
C VAL A 56 29.00 -4.11 6.28
N HIS A 57 29.51 -4.71 5.20
CA HIS A 57 28.74 -5.63 4.38
C HIS A 57 28.24 -6.84 5.18
N SER A 58 29.12 -7.45 5.99
CA SER A 58 28.74 -8.58 6.84
C SER A 58 27.67 -8.23 7.87
N GLU A 59 27.78 -7.05 8.50
CA GLU A 59 26.81 -6.59 9.49
C GLU A 59 25.45 -6.31 8.83
N ILE A 60 25.44 -5.63 7.68
CA ILE A 60 24.21 -5.36 6.93
C ILE A 60 23.52 -6.67 6.53
N GLN A 61 24.27 -7.65 6.01
CA GLN A 61 23.74 -8.96 5.65
C GLN A 61 23.14 -9.69 6.86
N HIS A 62 23.83 -9.63 8.01
CA HIS A 62 23.35 -10.24 9.24
C HIS A 62 22.06 -9.58 9.75
N GLN A 63 22.05 -8.25 9.84
CA GLN A 63 20.86 -7.49 10.27
C GLN A 63 19.67 -7.75 9.36
N LEU A 64 19.88 -7.76 8.04
CA LEU A 64 18.82 -8.04 7.08
C LEU A 64 18.26 -9.45 7.26
N HIS A 65 19.13 -10.44 7.48
CA HIS A 65 18.71 -11.81 7.77
C HIS A 65 17.88 -11.91 9.06
N VAL A 66 18.31 -11.25 10.13
CA VAL A 66 17.60 -11.23 11.42
C VAL A 66 16.23 -10.54 11.28
N ILE A 67 16.17 -9.39 10.60
CA ILE A 67 14.91 -8.67 10.39
C ILE A 67 13.93 -9.53 9.58
N VAL A 68 14.39 -10.14 8.48
CA VAL A 68 13.55 -11.00 7.64
C VAL A 68 13.07 -12.23 8.43
N GLY A 69 13.95 -12.87 9.21
CA GLY A 69 13.58 -14.00 10.06
C GLY A 69 12.50 -13.62 11.09
N ASN A 70 12.71 -12.52 11.82
CA ASN A 70 11.76 -12.02 12.81
C ASN A 70 10.41 -11.63 12.16
N MET A 71 10.44 -11.03 10.98
CA MET A 71 9.22 -10.69 10.24
C MET A 71 8.47 -11.95 9.79
N GLN A 72 9.17 -12.98 9.30
CA GLN A 72 8.55 -14.24 8.91
C GLN A 72 7.87 -14.93 10.11
N GLU A 73 8.54 -14.98 11.26
CA GLU A 73 7.95 -15.53 12.49
C GLU A 73 6.73 -14.73 12.96
N SER A 74 6.81 -13.39 12.91
CA SER A 74 5.71 -12.51 13.31
C SER A 74 4.49 -12.65 12.38
N ILE A 75 4.73 -12.68 11.06
CA ILE A 75 3.67 -12.90 10.05
C ILE A 75 3.04 -14.27 10.25
N LEU A 76 3.83 -15.32 10.43
CA LEU A 76 3.32 -16.67 10.67
C LEU A 76 2.43 -16.71 11.92
N ALA A 77 2.89 -16.12 13.02
CA ALA A 77 2.12 -16.04 14.27
C ALA A 77 0.82 -15.22 14.09
N GLN A 78 0.87 -14.12 13.35
CA GLN A 78 -0.30 -13.30 13.05
C GLN A 78 -1.32 -14.08 12.20
N VAL A 79 -0.87 -14.72 11.12
CA VAL A 79 -1.71 -15.53 10.23
C VAL A 79 -2.37 -16.67 11.00
N GLN A 80 -1.61 -17.40 11.82
CA GLN A 80 -2.16 -18.45 12.68
C GLN A 80 -3.21 -17.90 13.65
N ARG A 81 -2.98 -16.71 14.23
CA ARG A 81 -3.95 -16.07 15.13
C ARG A 81 -5.24 -15.67 14.41
N VAL A 82 -5.11 -15.06 13.23
CA VAL A 82 -6.26 -14.64 12.42
C VAL A 82 -7.06 -15.86 11.99
N ILE A 83 -6.41 -16.88 11.41
CA ILE A 83 -7.09 -18.12 11.00
C ILE A 83 -7.80 -18.77 12.19
N LYS A 84 -7.13 -18.87 13.35
CA LYS A 84 -7.76 -19.43 14.55
C LYS A 84 -8.96 -18.60 15.03
N GLY A 85 -8.87 -17.27 14.92
CA GLY A 85 -9.96 -16.34 15.24
C GLY A 85 -11.16 -16.53 14.32
N GLU A 86 -10.93 -16.45 13.01
CA GLU A 86 -11.95 -16.63 11.96
C GLU A 86 -12.61 -18.01 12.06
N VAL A 87 -11.83 -19.09 12.19
CA VAL A 87 -12.37 -20.45 12.36
C VAL A 87 -13.19 -20.56 13.65
N SER A 88 -12.75 -19.94 14.75
CA SER A 88 -13.53 -19.95 15.99
C SER A 88 -14.83 -19.17 15.86
N THR A 89 -14.85 -18.06 15.13
CA THR A 89 -16.05 -17.26 14.87
C THR A 89 -17.02 -18.04 13.98
N ALA A 90 -16.53 -18.56 12.85
CA ALA A 90 -17.31 -19.39 11.94
C ALA A 90 -17.90 -20.63 12.65
N MET A 91 -17.13 -21.28 13.53
CA MET A 91 -17.64 -22.40 14.33
C MET A 91 -18.72 -21.97 15.33
N LYS A 92 -18.59 -20.80 15.97
CA LYS A 92 -19.63 -20.27 16.86
C LYS A 92 -20.91 -19.92 16.10
N GLU A 93 -20.78 -19.32 14.92
CA GLU A 93 -21.90 -19.01 14.04
C GLU A 93 -22.59 -20.29 13.56
N GLN A 94 -21.82 -21.30 13.13
CA GLN A 94 -22.37 -22.61 12.78
C GLN A 94 -23.03 -23.28 13.99
N GLN A 95 -22.45 -23.19 15.19
CA GLN A 95 -23.06 -23.74 16.40
C GLN A 95 -24.38 -23.02 16.73
N ALA A 96 -24.44 -21.70 16.57
CA ALA A 96 -25.67 -20.92 16.75
C ALA A 96 -26.72 -21.28 15.69
N ALA A 97 -26.31 -21.44 14.42
CA ALA A 97 -27.18 -21.86 13.33
C ALA A 97 -27.74 -23.27 13.53
N VAL A 98 -26.92 -24.22 13.98
CA VAL A 98 -27.34 -25.59 14.32
C VAL A 98 -28.26 -25.58 15.53
N THR A 99 -27.93 -24.84 16.59
CA THR A 99 -28.77 -24.71 17.79
C THR A 99 -30.13 -24.09 17.44
N SER A 100 -30.14 -23.06 16.60
CA SER A 100 -31.35 -22.44 16.07
C SER A 100 -32.15 -23.42 15.22
N SER A 101 -31.48 -24.18 14.34
CA SER A 101 -32.12 -25.21 13.51
C SER A 101 -32.75 -26.33 14.35
N ILE A 102 -32.10 -26.75 15.45
CA ILE A 102 -32.67 -27.73 16.40
C ILE A 102 -33.89 -27.13 17.12
N MET A 103 -33.77 -25.91 17.66
CA MET A 103 -34.92 -25.24 18.30
C MET A 103 -36.07 -25.00 17.34
N GLN A 104 -35.77 -24.68 16.08
CA GLN A 104 -36.74 -24.47 15.03
C GLN A 104 -37.40 -25.79 14.62
N ALA A 105 -36.64 -26.87 14.46
CA ALA A 105 -37.18 -28.21 14.22
C ALA A 105 -38.04 -28.71 15.39
N MET A 106 -37.67 -28.40 16.64
CA MET A 106 -38.49 -28.70 17.83
C MET A 106 -39.80 -27.90 17.84
N ARG A 107 -39.80 -26.64 17.37
CA ARG A 107 -41.03 -25.83 17.21
C ARG A 107 -41.89 -26.30 16.03
N SER A 108 -41.27 -26.82 14.96
CA SER A 108 -41.96 -27.37 13.78
C SER A 108 -42.72 -28.67 14.03
N ALA A 109 -42.58 -29.30 15.21
CA ALA A 109 -43.43 -30.41 15.63
C ALA A 109 -44.89 -29.99 15.95
N ALA A 110 -45.18 -28.68 16.02
CA ALA A 110 -46.53 -28.13 15.98
C ALA A 110 -46.73 -27.38 14.66
N GLY A 111 -47.59 -27.90 13.79
CA GLY A 111 -47.68 -27.54 12.38
C GLY A 111 -47.89 -26.05 12.06
N THR A 112 -47.00 -25.47 11.25
CA THR A 112 -47.24 -24.83 9.93
C THR A 112 -45.97 -24.04 9.52
N PRO A 113 -45.46 -24.12 8.25
CA PRO A 113 -44.07 -23.76 7.95
C PRO A 113 -43.91 -22.50 7.07
N ILE A 114 -43.08 -21.52 7.48
CA ILE A 114 -42.36 -20.58 6.57
C ILE A 114 -40.98 -20.19 7.17
N PRO A 115 -39.84 -20.22 6.44
CA PRO A 115 -38.46 -19.98 6.96
C PRO A 115 -38.05 -18.50 7.05
N ALA A 116 -37.27 -18.13 8.09
CA ALA A 116 -37.01 -16.75 8.48
C ALA A 116 -35.75 -16.05 7.90
N THR A 117 -34.87 -16.72 7.16
CA THR A 117 -33.70 -16.04 6.51
C THR A 117 -34.05 -15.40 5.17
N HIS A 118 -35.11 -15.87 4.50
CA HIS A 118 -35.67 -15.24 3.31
C HIS A 118 -36.53 -14.01 3.64
N LEU A 119 -36.88 -13.82 4.92
CA LEU A 119 -37.71 -12.70 5.36
C LEU A 119 -36.96 -11.37 5.29
N ASP A 120 -35.64 -11.33 5.45
CA ASP A 120 -34.90 -10.05 5.42
C ASP A 120 -34.81 -9.48 4.00
N PHE A 121 -34.45 -10.28 2.99
CA PHE A 121 -34.44 -9.80 1.60
C PHE A 121 -35.86 -9.47 1.09
N GLN A 122 -36.86 -10.32 1.37
CA GLN A 122 -38.25 -10.02 0.98
C GLN A 122 -38.85 -8.82 1.70
N SER A 123 -38.55 -8.65 2.99
CA SER A 123 -39.05 -7.47 3.74
C SER A 123 -38.37 -6.20 3.27
N GLN A 124 -37.07 -6.23 2.97
CA GLN A 124 -36.35 -5.11 2.35
C GLN A 124 -36.91 -4.79 0.98
N GLN A 125 -37.16 -5.80 0.13
CA GLN A 125 -37.75 -5.61 -1.19
C GLN A 125 -39.16 -5.03 -1.11
N ALA A 126 -40.00 -5.54 -0.20
CA ALA A 126 -41.35 -5.02 0.03
C ALA A 126 -41.33 -3.57 0.53
N HIS A 127 -40.41 -3.24 1.43
CA HIS A 127 -40.23 -1.89 1.94
C HIS A 127 -39.72 -0.93 0.86
N MET A 128 -38.78 -1.36 0.02
CA MET A 128 -38.31 -0.60 -1.15
C MET A 128 -39.45 -0.31 -2.12
N LEU A 129 -40.21 -1.34 -2.47
CA LEU A 129 -41.36 -1.20 -3.37
C LEU A 129 -42.39 -0.22 -2.82
N GLN A 130 -42.62 -0.24 -1.50
CA GLN A 130 -43.48 0.72 -0.83
C GLN A 130 -42.95 2.16 -0.95
N LEU A 131 -41.64 2.38 -0.74
CA LEU A 131 -41.02 3.70 -0.92
C LEU A 131 -41.12 4.19 -2.37
N LEU A 132 -40.91 3.30 -3.34
CA LEU A 132 -41.05 3.61 -4.77
C LEU A 132 -42.48 3.99 -5.14
N GLN A 133 -43.49 3.24 -4.67
CA GLN A 133 -44.90 3.54 -4.89
C GLN A 133 -45.34 4.87 -4.25
N GLN A 134 -44.70 5.26 -3.14
CA GLN A 134 -44.94 6.55 -2.50
C GLN A 134 -44.21 7.72 -3.17
N GLY A 135 -43.40 7.47 -4.20
CA GLY A 135 -42.60 8.49 -4.88
C GLY A 135 -41.35 8.92 -4.10
N HIS A 136 -41.00 8.23 -3.02
CA HIS A 136 -39.80 8.51 -2.21
C HIS A 136 -38.55 7.90 -2.85
N LEU A 137 -38.25 8.30 -4.10
CA LEU A 137 -37.17 7.73 -4.91
C LEU A 137 -35.81 7.83 -4.23
N ASN A 138 -35.44 9.01 -3.72
CA ASN A 138 -34.16 9.19 -3.03
C ASN A 138 -33.96 8.24 -1.85
N GLN A 139 -35.02 8.00 -1.07
CA GLN A 139 -34.94 7.10 0.09
C GLN A 139 -34.82 5.64 -0.34
N ALA A 140 -35.54 5.22 -1.37
CA ALA A 140 -35.44 3.87 -1.91
C ALA A 140 -34.02 3.60 -2.44
N PHE A 141 -33.48 4.50 -3.27
CA PHE A 141 -32.12 4.38 -3.79
C PHE A 141 -31.07 4.43 -2.67
N GLN A 142 -31.21 5.35 -1.71
CA GLN A 142 -30.28 5.44 -0.58
C GLN A 142 -30.26 4.15 0.25
N GLN A 143 -31.41 3.57 0.55
CA GLN A 143 -31.46 2.31 1.29
C GLN A 143 -30.85 1.16 0.49
N ALA A 144 -31.07 1.11 -0.84
CA ALA A 144 -30.53 0.04 -1.67
C ALA A 144 -29.00 0.08 -1.72
N LEU A 145 -28.45 1.29 -1.87
CA LEU A 145 -27.00 1.52 -1.87
C LEU A 145 -26.38 1.27 -0.48
N THR A 146 -27.08 1.59 0.61
CA THR A 146 -26.60 1.35 1.98
C THR A 146 -26.56 -0.14 2.34
N ALA A 147 -27.42 -0.96 1.73
CA ALA A 147 -27.44 -2.41 1.95
C ALA A 147 -26.21 -3.13 1.34
N ALA A 148 -25.40 -2.43 0.52
CA ALA A 148 -24.22 -2.96 -0.17
C ALA A 148 -24.49 -4.25 -1.00
N ASP A 149 -25.75 -4.50 -1.38
CA ASP A 149 -26.16 -5.62 -2.23
C ASP A 149 -26.54 -5.10 -3.62
N LEU A 150 -25.73 -5.47 -4.63
CA LEU A 150 -25.96 -5.09 -6.02
C LEU A 150 -27.31 -5.61 -6.54
N ASN A 151 -27.81 -6.74 -6.05
CA ASN A 151 -29.11 -7.27 -6.50
C ASN A 151 -30.27 -6.36 -6.10
N LEU A 152 -30.17 -5.72 -4.93
CA LEU A 152 -31.20 -4.80 -4.44
C LEU A 152 -31.16 -3.48 -5.21
N VAL A 153 -29.96 -2.98 -5.53
CA VAL A 153 -29.78 -1.80 -6.39
C VAL A 153 -30.33 -2.07 -7.79
N LEU A 154 -30.02 -3.23 -8.37
CA LEU A 154 -30.55 -3.63 -9.68
C LEU A 154 -32.06 -3.81 -9.66
N TYR A 155 -32.63 -4.36 -8.57
CA TYR A 155 -34.08 -4.45 -8.43
C TYR A 155 -34.76 -3.08 -8.46
N VAL A 156 -34.21 -2.08 -7.75
CA VAL A 156 -34.74 -0.71 -7.79
C VAL A 156 -34.58 -0.10 -9.20
N CYS A 157 -33.44 -0.29 -9.85
CA CYS A 157 -33.20 0.18 -11.22
C CYS A 157 -34.11 -0.50 -12.27
N GLU A 158 -34.52 -1.75 -12.06
CA GLU A 158 -35.47 -2.43 -12.95
C GLU A 158 -36.92 -2.00 -12.70
N THR A 159 -37.23 -1.61 -11.46
CA THR A 159 -38.59 -1.27 -11.05
C THR A 159 -38.96 0.16 -11.42
N VAL A 160 -37.98 1.05 -11.53
CA VAL A 160 -38.19 2.45 -11.89
C VAL A 160 -37.57 2.72 -13.26
N ASP A 161 -38.25 3.48 -14.09
CA ASP A 161 -37.67 3.94 -15.36
C ASP A 161 -36.65 5.05 -15.07
N PRO A 162 -35.43 5.03 -15.66
CA PRO A 162 -34.48 6.14 -15.58
C PRO A 162 -35.13 7.50 -15.83
N GLN A 163 -36.05 7.61 -16.80
CA GLN A 163 -36.72 8.89 -17.10
C GLN A 163 -37.62 9.37 -15.96
N GLN A 164 -38.20 8.46 -15.18
CA GLN A 164 -39.00 8.83 -14.01
C GLN A 164 -38.14 9.34 -12.86
N VAL A 165 -36.87 8.93 -12.79
CA VAL A 165 -35.92 9.40 -11.77
C VAL A 165 -35.29 10.71 -12.23
N PHE A 166 -34.62 10.70 -13.38
CA PHE A 166 -33.76 11.78 -13.86
C PHE A 166 -34.51 12.83 -14.70
N GLY A 167 -35.72 12.54 -15.18
CA GLY A 167 -36.55 13.51 -15.90
C GLY A 167 -37.24 14.54 -15.02
N GLN A 168 -37.06 14.49 -13.69
CA GLN A 168 -37.60 15.46 -12.75
C GLN A 168 -36.61 16.60 -12.50
N ASP A 169 -37.10 17.85 -12.50
CA ASP A 169 -36.30 19.03 -12.18
C ASP A 169 -36.88 19.75 -10.94
N PRO A 170 -36.14 19.82 -9.81
CA PRO A 170 -34.79 19.29 -9.59
C PRO A 170 -34.77 17.76 -9.45
N CYS A 171 -33.66 17.13 -9.85
CA CYS A 171 -33.47 15.68 -9.74
C CYS A 171 -33.68 15.23 -8.28
N PRO A 172 -34.53 14.21 -8.03
CA PRO A 172 -34.88 13.78 -6.68
C PRO A 172 -33.71 13.12 -5.96
N LEU A 173 -32.73 12.57 -6.68
CA LEU A 173 -31.57 11.90 -6.09
C LEU A 173 -30.54 12.91 -5.61
N SER A 174 -30.13 12.79 -4.35
CA SER A 174 -29.07 13.63 -3.80
C SER A 174 -27.70 13.28 -4.39
N GLN A 175 -26.77 14.24 -4.41
CA GLN A 175 -25.43 14.03 -4.98
C GLN A 175 -24.65 12.83 -4.37
N PRO A 176 -24.70 12.57 -3.05
CA PRO A 176 -24.10 11.36 -2.49
C PRO A 176 -24.73 10.06 -3.02
N VAL A 177 -26.05 10.06 -3.23
CA VAL A 177 -26.78 8.91 -3.79
C VAL A 177 -26.38 8.68 -5.25
N LEU A 178 -26.23 9.73 -6.04
CA LEU A 178 -25.74 9.65 -7.43
C LEU A 178 -24.33 9.09 -7.50
N LEU A 179 -23.41 9.57 -6.65
CA LEU A 179 -22.04 9.06 -6.59
C LEU A 179 -21.98 7.58 -6.20
N SER A 180 -22.72 7.18 -5.16
CA SER A 180 -22.77 5.78 -4.75
C SER A 180 -23.41 4.89 -5.82
N LEU A 181 -24.43 5.39 -6.53
CA LEU A 181 -25.03 4.68 -7.65
C LEU A 181 -24.02 4.47 -8.78
N ILE A 182 -23.29 5.51 -9.16
CA ILE A 182 -22.24 5.42 -10.20
C ILE A 182 -21.18 4.39 -9.80
N GLN A 183 -20.66 4.49 -8.58
CA GLN A 183 -19.64 3.59 -8.06
C GLN A 183 -20.11 2.13 -8.04
N GLN A 184 -21.34 1.88 -7.56
CA GLN A 184 -21.83 0.52 -7.39
C GLN A 184 -22.18 -0.13 -8.74
N LEU A 185 -22.77 0.62 -9.67
CA LEU A 185 -23.09 0.10 -11.00
C LEU A 185 -21.85 -0.09 -11.89
N SER A 186 -20.80 0.73 -11.74
CA SER A 186 -19.56 0.59 -12.49
C SER A 186 -18.67 -0.57 -12.02
N SER A 187 -18.80 -0.97 -10.75
CA SER A 187 -17.96 -2.00 -10.14
C SER A 187 -18.09 -3.39 -10.79
N ASP A 188 -19.24 -3.70 -11.39
CA ASP A 188 -19.49 -4.93 -12.14
C ASP A 188 -20.43 -4.66 -13.31
N LEU A 189 -19.91 -4.70 -14.54
CA LEU A 189 -20.70 -4.56 -15.77
C LEU A 189 -20.95 -5.92 -16.47
N GLY A 190 -20.65 -7.05 -15.83
CA GLY A 190 -20.76 -8.38 -16.43
C GLY A 190 -22.19 -8.88 -16.67
N SER A 191 -23.19 -8.22 -16.06
CA SER A 191 -24.61 -8.56 -16.22
C SER A 191 -25.49 -7.30 -16.22
N ARG A 192 -26.64 -7.38 -16.93
CA ARG A 192 -27.62 -6.29 -17.07
C ARG A 192 -26.99 -4.96 -17.54
N THR A 193 -26.01 -5.08 -18.45
CA THR A 193 -25.13 -3.99 -18.86
C THR A 193 -25.88 -2.81 -19.45
N GLU A 194 -26.88 -3.04 -20.30
CA GLU A 194 -27.69 -1.96 -20.90
C GLU A 194 -28.42 -1.13 -19.83
N LEU A 195 -29.06 -1.78 -18.85
CA LEU A 195 -29.72 -1.10 -17.74
C LEU A 195 -28.74 -0.25 -16.94
N LYS A 196 -27.58 -0.82 -16.60
CA LYS A 196 -26.53 -0.12 -15.84
C LYS A 196 -26.00 1.08 -16.61
N LEU A 197 -25.72 0.93 -17.90
CA LEU A 197 -25.21 2.02 -18.75
C LEU A 197 -26.23 3.17 -18.86
N ASN A 198 -27.52 2.87 -19.05
CA ASN A 198 -28.56 3.89 -19.10
C ASN A 198 -28.64 4.68 -17.79
N TYR A 199 -28.59 4.00 -16.64
CA TYR A 199 -28.57 4.65 -15.34
C TYR A 199 -27.29 5.44 -15.07
N LEU A 200 -26.14 4.94 -15.52
CA LEU A 200 -24.85 5.61 -15.39
C LEU A 200 -24.79 6.89 -16.22
N GLU A 201 -25.25 6.86 -17.46
CA GLU A 201 -25.27 8.03 -18.35
C GLU A 201 -26.10 9.16 -17.72
N GLU A 202 -27.32 8.85 -17.30
CA GLU A 202 -28.20 9.84 -16.65
C GLU A 202 -27.67 10.32 -15.30
N ALA A 203 -27.12 9.44 -14.47
CA ALA A 203 -26.56 9.82 -13.17
C ALA A 203 -25.35 10.75 -13.29
N VAL A 204 -24.50 10.53 -14.30
CA VAL A 204 -23.34 11.40 -14.57
C VAL A 204 -23.79 12.77 -15.06
N MET A 205 -24.84 12.85 -15.90
CA MET A 205 -25.37 14.12 -16.41
C MET A 205 -25.98 15.00 -15.30
N HIS A 206 -26.45 14.40 -14.20
CA HIS A 206 -27.04 15.09 -13.06
C HIS A 206 -26.05 15.33 -11.90
N LEU A 207 -24.77 15.01 -12.10
CA LEU A 207 -23.72 15.24 -11.11
C LEU A 207 -23.28 16.71 -11.12
N ASP A 208 -23.34 17.37 -9.96
CA ASP A 208 -22.91 18.75 -9.80
C ASP A 208 -21.46 18.81 -9.29
N HIS A 209 -20.55 19.22 -10.18
CA HIS A 209 -19.13 19.36 -9.86
C HIS A 209 -18.81 20.53 -8.91
N SER A 210 -19.77 21.41 -8.64
CA SER A 210 -19.61 22.53 -7.71
C SER A 210 -19.95 22.16 -6.26
N ASP A 211 -20.57 20.99 -6.03
CA ASP A 211 -20.92 20.52 -4.68
C ASP A 211 -19.67 20.08 -3.88
N PRO A 212 -19.37 20.71 -2.73
CA PRO A 212 -18.15 20.45 -1.97
C PRO A 212 -18.04 19.02 -1.43
N ILE A 213 -19.16 18.35 -1.15
CA ILE A 213 -19.17 16.95 -0.67
C ILE A 213 -18.80 16.00 -1.81
N THR A 214 -19.36 16.28 -2.99
CA THR A 214 -19.13 15.51 -4.22
C THR A 214 -17.70 15.66 -4.71
N ARG A 215 -17.13 16.87 -4.67
CA ARG A 215 -15.78 17.16 -5.16
C ARG A 215 -14.69 16.28 -4.51
N ASP A 216 -14.76 16.07 -3.20
CA ASP A 216 -13.74 15.32 -2.46
C ASP A 216 -13.82 13.80 -2.72
N HIS A 217 -15.02 13.26 -3.01
CA HIS A 217 -15.23 11.83 -3.26
C HIS A 217 -15.16 11.45 -4.75
N MET A 218 -15.54 12.37 -5.64
CA MET A 218 -15.63 12.16 -7.09
C MET A 218 -14.28 11.83 -7.72
N GLY A 219 -13.18 12.47 -7.29
CA GLY A 219 -11.84 12.19 -7.82
C GLY A 219 -11.35 10.76 -7.52
N SER A 220 -11.82 10.14 -6.44
CA SER A 220 -11.51 8.74 -6.12
C SER A 220 -12.42 7.79 -6.90
N VAL A 221 -13.73 8.08 -6.93
CA VAL A 221 -14.73 7.24 -7.60
C VAL A 221 -14.50 7.21 -9.12
N MET A 222 -14.26 8.35 -9.76
CA MET A 222 -14.03 8.42 -11.22
C MET A 222 -12.67 7.87 -11.66
N ASN A 223 -11.71 7.70 -10.76
CA ASN A 223 -10.45 6.99 -11.05
C ASN A 223 -10.56 5.47 -10.83
N GLN A 224 -11.64 5.01 -10.16
CA GLN A 224 -11.92 3.59 -9.90
C GLN A 224 -12.88 2.98 -10.93
N VAL A 225 -13.68 3.81 -11.61
CA VAL A 225 -14.48 3.46 -12.80
C VAL A 225 -13.58 3.39 -14.02
#